data_AF-A0AAD3D4V7-F1
#
_entry.id   AF-A0AAD3D4V7-F1
#
_cell.length_a   1.000
_cell.length_b   1.000
_cell.length_c   1.000
_cell.angle_alpha   90.00
_cell.angle_beta   90.00
_cell.angle_gamma   90.00
#
_symmetry.space_group_name_H-M   'P 1'
#
loop_
_entity.id
_entity.type
_entity.pdbx_description
1 polymer ?
#
loop_
_entity_poly.entity_id
_entity_poly.type
_entity_poly.pdbx_seq_one_letter_code
_entity_poly.pdbx_strand_id
1 'polypeptide(L)'
;MSVEQNQSAFLNAMDAALKVPSEKMLGENNSPEYTAAGVKESIVALFFALVRDLPKTRLDDLIKEVMKEAEGNPDRIADLFIMAFQTRNCRGGKGERNLFHSMILKLHSIYPDTVEELLVLVPEYGSYKDWFQIYDLAENQSLDQKDRIQRVILDLCSEHLMKDQTALDTEGSGSKKVSLLAKWIPRESSQ
;
A
#
# COMPACT_ATOMS: atom_id res chain seq x y z
N MET A 1 2.78 41.01 22.84
CA MET A 1 1.81 40.39 21.92
C MET A 1 2.49 39.16 21.34
N SER A 2 2.13 38.01 21.88
CA SER A 2 2.84 36.73 21.76
C SER A 2 2.50 36.02 20.44
N VAL A 3 3.45 35.21 19.97
CA VAL A 3 3.42 34.41 18.73
C VAL A 3 2.15 33.55 18.58
N GLU A 4 1.53 33.13 19.69
CA GLU A 4 0.27 32.36 19.70
C GLU A 4 -0.94 33.10 19.11
N GLN A 5 -1.04 34.42 19.30
CA GLN A 5 -2.18 35.19 18.76
C GLN A 5 -2.15 35.29 17.23
N ASN A 6 -0.97 35.22 16.62
CA ASN A 6 -0.82 35.37 15.17
C ASN A 6 -1.04 34.04 14.41
N GLN A 7 -0.71 32.90 15.04
CA GLN A 7 -0.99 31.57 14.49
C GLN A 7 -2.48 31.27 14.40
N SER A 8 -3.27 31.69 15.40
CA SER A 8 -4.72 31.47 15.40
C SER A 8 -5.46 32.26 14.32
N ALA A 9 -5.05 33.49 14.02
CA ALA A 9 -5.68 34.32 13.00
C ALA A 9 -5.49 33.76 11.58
N PHE A 10 -4.30 33.26 11.25
CA PHE A 10 -4.02 32.63 9.96
C PHE A 10 -4.83 31.34 9.76
N LEU A 11 -4.86 30.46 10.77
CA LEU A 11 -5.62 29.22 10.73
C LEU A 11 -7.11 29.47 10.55
N ASN A 12 -7.68 30.43 11.29
CA ASN A 12 -9.08 30.81 11.16
C ASN A 12 -9.39 31.39 9.76
N ALA A 13 -8.46 32.15 9.17
CA ALA A 13 -8.61 32.66 7.81
C ALA A 13 -8.55 31.56 6.75
N MET A 14 -7.67 30.56 6.92
CA MET A 14 -7.62 29.38 6.04
C MET A 14 -8.90 28.54 6.15
N ASP A 15 -9.36 28.27 7.37
CA ASP A 15 -10.59 27.49 7.61
C ASP A 15 -11.81 28.18 6.98
N ALA A 16 -11.90 29.50 7.14
CA ALA A 16 -12.96 30.32 6.53
C ALA A 16 -12.88 30.31 4.99
N ALA A 17 -11.68 30.39 4.41
CA ALA A 17 -11.47 30.34 2.97
C ALA A 17 -11.86 28.97 2.37
N LEU A 18 -11.58 27.88 3.10
CA LEU A 18 -11.88 26.51 2.66
C LEU A 18 -13.33 26.07 2.94
N LYS A 19 -14.12 26.86 3.68
CA LYS A 19 -15.50 26.53 4.10
C LYS A 19 -15.61 25.16 4.78
N VAL A 20 -14.56 24.75 5.49
CA VAL A 20 -14.51 23.45 6.19
C VAL A 20 -15.04 23.64 7.62
N PRO A 21 -16.10 22.92 8.05
CA PRO A 21 -16.51 22.91 9.45
C PRO A 21 -15.37 22.37 10.33
N SER A 22 -15.11 23.06 11.43
CA SER A 22 -13.96 22.90 12.32
C SER A 22 -14.03 21.64 13.19
N GLU A 23 -14.14 20.45 12.60
CA GLU A 23 -13.93 19.20 13.34
C GLU A 23 -12.43 18.91 13.39
N LYS A 24 -11.75 19.63 14.30
CA LYS A 24 -10.32 19.48 14.57
C LYS A 24 -10.09 18.69 15.85
N MET A 25 -9.00 17.95 15.89
CA MET A 25 -8.48 17.29 17.09
C MET A 25 -7.02 17.65 17.29
N LEU A 26 -6.51 17.43 18.50
CA LEU A 26 -5.08 17.58 18.76
C LEU A 26 -4.37 16.30 18.32
N GLY A 27 -3.37 16.45 17.46
CA GLY A 27 -2.47 15.37 17.06
C GLY A 27 -1.40 15.06 18.12
N GLU A 28 -0.50 14.15 17.79
CA GLU A 28 0.53 13.64 18.73
C GLU A 28 1.45 14.73 19.30
N ASN A 29 1.63 15.84 18.57
CA ASN A 29 2.44 16.99 18.99
C ASN A 29 1.62 18.17 19.52
N ASN A 30 0.36 17.95 19.92
CA ASN A 30 -0.61 19.00 20.27
C ASN A 30 -0.85 20.01 19.12
N SER A 31 -0.56 19.62 17.88
CA SER A 31 -0.91 20.37 16.68
C SER A 31 -2.40 20.22 16.38
N PRO A 32 -3.12 21.31 16.01
CA PRO A 32 -4.49 21.19 15.52
C PRO A 32 -4.50 20.47 14.16
N GLU A 33 -5.19 19.34 14.09
CA GLU A 33 -5.33 18.52 12.89
C GLU A 33 -6.81 18.31 12.56
N TYR A 34 -7.14 18.16 11.29
CA TYR A 34 -8.51 17.80 10.91
C TYR A 34 -8.80 16.35 11.30
N THR A 35 -9.99 16.12 11.83
CA THR A 35 -10.51 14.75 11.97
C THR A 35 -10.80 14.14 10.60
N ALA A 36 -10.93 12.81 10.53
CA ALA A 36 -11.33 12.13 9.30
C ALA A 36 -12.65 12.70 8.70
N ALA A 37 -13.60 13.09 9.55
CA ALA A 37 -14.83 13.76 9.14
C ALA A 37 -14.59 15.21 8.65
N GLY A 38 -13.66 15.93 9.28
CA GLY A 38 -13.25 17.28 8.87
C GLY A 38 -12.54 17.33 7.51
N VAL A 39 -11.81 16.27 7.13
CA VAL A 39 -11.08 16.19 5.85
C VAL A 39 -12.03 16.02 4.65
N LYS A 40 -13.21 15.42 4.83
CA LYS A 40 -14.26 15.18 3.81
C LYS A 40 -13.85 14.36 2.57
N GLU A 41 -12.61 13.89 2.48
CA GLU A 41 -12.14 12.95 1.46
C GLU A 41 -11.64 11.67 2.11
N SER A 42 -12.28 10.54 1.79
CA SER A 42 -12.00 9.26 2.43
C SER A 42 -10.59 8.74 2.15
N ILE A 43 -10.04 9.05 0.96
CA ILE A 43 -8.69 8.62 0.58
C ILE A 43 -7.61 9.31 1.42
N VAL A 44 -7.84 10.58 1.78
CA VAL A 44 -6.94 11.35 2.64
C VAL A 44 -7.05 10.86 4.08
N ALA A 45 -8.27 10.57 4.55
CA ALA A 45 -8.47 9.94 5.86
C ALA A 45 -7.77 8.57 5.96
N LEU A 46 -7.88 7.74 4.91
CA LEU A 46 -7.14 6.47 4.80
C LEU A 46 -5.63 6.73 4.85
N PHE A 47 -5.12 7.69 4.08
CA PHE A 47 -3.70 8.05 4.10
C PHE A 47 -3.20 8.34 5.51
N PHE A 48 -3.87 9.19 6.29
CA PHE A 48 -3.44 9.48 7.66
C PHE A 48 -3.52 8.27 8.59
N ALA A 49 -4.54 7.42 8.43
CA ALA A 49 -4.74 6.25 9.26
C ALA A 49 -3.74 5.11 8.99
N LEU A 50 -3.13 5.06 7.81
CA LEU A 50 -2.16 4.01 7.42
C LEU A 50 -0.82 4.20 8.15
N VAL A 51 -0.81 3.90 9.45
CA VAL A 51 0.33 3.89 10.36
C VAL A 51 0.38 2.57 11.12
N ARG A 52 1.53 2.28 11.75
CA ARG A 52 1.78 1.03 12.46
C ARG A 52 0.65 0.68 13.44
N ASP A 53 0.36 -0.62 13.54
CA ASP A 53 -0.66 -1.20 14.44
C ASP A 53 -2.12 -0.78 14.15
N LEU A 54 -2.41 -0.24 12.96
CA LEU A 54 -3.79 -0.05 12.51
C LEU A 54 -4.55 -1.40 12.49
N PRO A 55 -5.66 -1.53 13.23
CA PRO A 55 -6.43 -2.77 13.25
C PRO A 55 -7.01 -3.12 11.87
N LYS A 56 -6.98 -4.40 11.50
CA LYS A 56 -7.49 -4.88 10.21
C LYS A 56 -8.96 -4.49 9.96
N THR A 57 -9.80 -4.58 10.99
CA THR A 57 -11.21 -4.17 10.89
C THR A 57 -11.35 -2.70 10.53
N ARG A 58 -10.55 -1.83 11.16
CA ARG A 58 -10.53 -0.40 10.85
C ARG A 58 -10.01 -0.12 9.44
N LEU A 59 -8.96 -0.82 9.02
CA LEU A 59 -8.46 -0.74 7.64
C LEU A 59 -9.54 -1.12 6.62
N ASP A 60 -10.23 -2.23 6.86
CA ASP A 60 -11.31 -2.72 5.99
C ASP A 60 -12.44 -1.69 5.89
N ASP A 61 -12.80 -1.04 6.98
CA ASP A 61 -13.84 0.00 6.99
C ASP A 61 -13.41 1.27 6.25
N LEU A 62 -12.17 1.72 6.43
CA LEU A 62 -11.63 2.87 5.69
C LEU A 62 -11.58 2.60 4.18
N ILE A 63 -11.16 1.40 3.77
CA ILE A 63 -11.16 1.00 2.36
C ILE A 63 -12.59 1.01 1.80
N LYS A 64 -13.58 0.50 2.55
CA LYS A 64 -14.99 0.52 2.11
C LYS A 64 -15.52 1.93 1.91
N GLU A 65 -15.19 2.88 2.79
CA GLU A 65 -15.61 4.28 2.62
C GLU A 65 -14.98 4.90 1.37
N VAL A 66 -13.69 4.66 1.12
CA VAL A 66 -13.02 5.10 -0.13
C VAL A 66 -13.72 4.52 -1.36
N MET A 67 -14.02 3.22 -1.34
CA MET A 67 -14.67 2.53 -2.45
C MET A 67 -16.08 3.07 -2.72
N LYS A 68 -16.83 3.38 -1.66
CA LYS A 68 -18.16 3.98 -1.75
C LYS A 68 -18.11 5.39 -2.32
N GLU A 69 -17.14 6.20 -1.90
CA GLU A 69 -16.93 7.55 -2.45
C GLU A 69 -16.47 7.50 -3.93
N ALA A 70 -15.72 6.46 -4.30
CA ALA A 70 -15.21 6.23 -5.64
C ALA A 70 -16.21 5.55 -6.60
N GLU A 71 -17.45 5.29 -6.17
CA GLU A 71 -18.44 4.60 -6.99
C GLU A 71 -18.68 5.33 -8.33
N GLY A 72 -18.48 4.61 -9.44
CA GLY A 72 -18.59 5.19 -10.78
C GLY A 72 -17.42 6.09 -11.21
N ASN A 73 -16.34 6.17 -10.41
CA ASN A 73 -15.15 6.95 -10.72
C ASN A 73 -13.87 6.08 -10.69
N PRO A 74 -13.43 5.57 -11.87
CA PRO A 74 -12.23 4.73 -11.97
C PRO A 74 -10.95 5.39 -11.48
N ASP A 75 -10.81 6.71 -11.61
CA ASP A 75 -9.61 7.44 -11.19
C ASP A 75 -9.46 7.38 -9.66
N ARG A 76 -10.57 7.51 -8.92
CA ARG A 76 -10.58 7.40 -7.46
C ARG A 76 -10.33 5.97 -6.98
N ILE A 77 -10.71 4.97 -7.77
CA ILE A 77 -10.33 3.57 -7.52
C ILE A 77 -8.83 3.39 -7.78
N ALA A 78 -8.28 3.96 -8.85
CA ALA A 78 -6.85 3.92 -9.13
C ALA A 78 -6.02 4.57 -8.01
N ASP A 79 -6.48 5.68 -7.43
CA ASP A 79 -5.86 6.32 -6.26
C ASP A 79 -5.70 5.35 -5.08
N LEU A 80 -6.65 4.43 -4.88
CA LEU A 80 -6.57 3.43 -3.81
C LEU A 80 -5.47 2.38 -4.08
N PHE A 81 -5.27 1.96 -5.33
CA PHE A 81 -4.14 1.10 -5.69
C PHE A 81 -2.81 1.83 -5.51
N ILE A 82 -2.73 3.09 -5.97
CA ILE A 82 -1.56 3.95 -5.75
C ILE A 82 -1.28 4.08 -4.26
N MET A 83 -2.31 4.25 -3.43
CA MET A 83 -2.20 4.32 -1.97
C MET A 83 -1.58 3.07 -1.38
N ALA A 84 -1.95 1.87 -1.85
CA ALA A 84 -1.33 0.62 -1.40
C ALA A 84 0.17 0.61 -1.70
N PHE A 85 0.58 0.95 -2.93
CA PHE A 85 2.00 1.00 -3.29
C PHE A 85 2.77 2.12 -2.58
N GLN A 86 2.15 3.29 -2.37
CA GLN A 86 2.71 4.38 -1.56
C GLN A 86 2.95 3.94 -0.11
N THR A 87 2.00 3.19 0.45
CA THR A 87 2.09 2.64 1.80
C THR A 87 3.27 1.68 1.92
N ARG A 88 3.50 0.86 0.89
CA ARG A 88 4.67 -0.04 0.87
C ARG A 88 5.98 0.67 0.62
N ASN A 89 6.00 1.71 -0.22
CA ASN A 89 7.21 2.28 -0.81
C ASN A 89 8.27 2.58 0.26
N CYS A 90 9.31 1.75 0.36
CA CYS A 90 10.37 1.92 1.37
C CYS A 90 11.46 2.92 0.96
N ARG A 91 11.38 3.49 -0.24
CA ARG A 91 12.36 4.45 -0.79
C ARG A 91 11.84 5.89 -0.84
N GLY A 92 10.62 6.13 -0.37
CA GLY A 92 9.99 7.46 -0.41
C GLY A 92 8.52 7.52 0.01
N GLY A 93 7.92 6.37 0.35
CA GLY A 93 6.61 6.31 1.00
C GLY A 93 6.75 5.90 2.46
N LYS A 94 5.75 5.17 2.97
CA LYS A 94 5.66 4.86 4.41
C LYS A 94 6.46 3.62 4.85
N GLY A 95 6.71 2.68 3.94
CA GLY A 95 7.42 1.44 4.27
C GLY A 95 6.60 0.45 5.09
N GLU A 96 5.28 0.62 5.20
CA GLU A 96 4.39 -0.20 6.04
C GLU A 96 4.02 -1.52 5.36
N ARG A 97 4.80 -2.56 5.65
CA ARG A 97 4.69 -3.88 4.98
C ARG A 97 3.39 -4.62 5.28
N ASN A 98 3.02 -4.73 6.55
CA ASN A 98 1.85 -5.52 6.97
C ASN A 98 0.54 -4.89 6.47
N LEU A 99 0.49 -3.56 6.46
CA LEU A 99 -0.63 -2.82 5.89
C LEU A 99 -0.72 -3.02 4.39
N PHE A 100 0.42 -2.94 3.69
CA PHE A 100 0.46 -3.24 2.26
C PHE A 100 -0.08 -4.64 1.94
N HIS A 101 0.37 -5.69 2.62
CA HIS A 101 -0.12 -7.05 2.36
C HIS A 101 -1.64 -7.15 2.62
N SER A 102 -2.11 -6.53 3.70
CA SER A 102 -3.54 -6.49 4.03
C SER A 102 -4.36 -5.76 2.96
N MET A 103 -3.86 -4.62 2.46
CA MET A 103 -4.48 -3.85 1.39
C MET A 103 -4.50 -4.63 0.08
N ILE A 104 -3.39 -5.27 -0.31
CA ILE A 104 -3.31 -6.07 -1.54
C ILE A 104 -4.30 -7.23 -1.51
N LEU A 105 -4.39 -7.99 -0.42
CA LEU A 105 -5.35 -9.09 -0.32
C LEU A 105 -6.80 -8.58 -0.31
N LYS A 106 -7.05 -7.44 0.36
CA LYS A 106 -8.37 -6.81 0.34
C LYS A 106 -8.75 -6.36 -1.07
N LEU A 107 -7.85 -5.71 -1.79
CA LEU A 107 -8.06 -5.29 -3.17
C LEU A 107 -8.20 -6.48 -4.11
N HIS A 108 -7.43 -7.54 -3.94
CA HIS A 108 -7.54 -8.76 -4.72
C HIS A 108 -8.92 -9.41 -4.58
N SER A 109 -9.53 -9.30 -3.40
CA SER A 109 -10.89 -9.82 -3.18
C SER A 109 -11.98 -9.06 -3.94
N ILE A 110 -11.67 -7.87 -4.48
CA ILE A 110 -12.63 -6.98 -5.15
C ILE A 110 -12.26 -6.81 -6.64
N TYR A 111 -10.99 -6.65 -6.94
CA TYR A 111 -10.40 -6.41 -8.27
C TYR A 111 -9.21 -7.36 -8.50
N PRO A 112 -9.46 -8.67 -8.61
CA PRO A 112 -8.38 -9.65 -8.69
C PRO A 112 -7.48 -9.43 -9.90
N ASP A 113 -8.07 -9.22 -11.09
CA ASP A 113 -7.33 -9.02 -12.35
C ASP A 113 -6.36 -7.81 -12.25
N THR A 114 -6.83 -6.70 -11.68
CA THR A 114 -6.00 -5.50 -11.49
C THR A 114 -4.85 -5.75 -10.51
N VAL A 115 -5.10 -6.45 -9.41
CA VAL A 115 -4.02 -6.78 -8.47
C VAL A 115 -2.99 -7.68 -9.13
N GLU A 116 -3.43 -8.72 -9.84
CA GLU A 116 -2.54 -9.66 -10.54
C GLU A 116 -1.59 -8.95 -11.52
N GLU A 117 -2.11 -8.02 -12.33
CA GLU A 117 -1.31 -7.19 -13.24
C GLU A 117 -0.29 -6.31 -12.49
N LEU A 118 -0.64 -5.81 -11.31
CA LEU A 118 0.21 -4.91 -10.52
C LEU A 118 1.25 -5.64 -9.67
N LEU A 119 1.15 -6.95 -9.46
CA LEU A 119 2.10 -7.70 -8.61
C LEU A 119 3.54 -7.62 -9.11
N VAL A 120 3.75 -7.43 -10.41
CA VAL A 120 5.09 -7.23 -11.00
C VAL A 120 5.81 -5.99 -10.44
N LEU A 121 5.06 -4.99 -9.93
CA LEU A 121 5.62 -3.75 -9.37
C LEU A 121 6.07 -3.89 -7.91
N VAL A 122 5.70 -4.99 -7.23
CA VAL A 122 6.01 -5.20 -5.80
C VAL A 122 7.51 -5.11 -5.49
N PRO A 123 8.43 -5.71 -6.27
CA PRO A 123 9.86 -5.60 -5.98
C PRO A 123 10.40 -4.16 -6.11
N GLU A 124 9.80 -3.34 -6.98
CA GLU A 124 10.20 -1.95 -7.22
C GLU A 124 9.84 -1.04 -6.03
N TYR A 125 8.61 -1.15 -5.51
CA TYR A 125 8.18 -0.37 -4.35
C TYR A 125 8.52 -1.04 -3.01
N GLY A 126 8.87 -2.32 -3.03
CA GLY A 126 9.17 -3.11 -1.85
C GLY A 126 10.37 -4.02 -2.07
N SER A 127 10.11 -5.32 -2.04
CA SER A 127 11.10 -6.37 -2.19
C SER A 127 10.46 -7.66 -2.67
N TYR A 128 11.26 -8.56 -3.25
CA TYR A 128 10.81 -9.91 -3.58
C TYR A 128 10.29 -10.72 -2.38
N LYS A 129 10.70 -10.39 -1.14
CA LYS A 129 10.15 -11.01 0.07
C LYS A 129 8.65 -10.79 0.20
N ASP A 130 8.15 -9.65 -0.27
CA ASP A 130 6.73 -9.30 -0.15
C ASP A 130 5.83 -10.25 -0.95
N TRP A 131 6.29 -10.77 -2.09
CA TRP A 131 5.57 -11.81 -2.83
C TRP A 131 5.31 -13.04 -1.97
N PHE A 132 6.33 -13.56 -1.29
CA PHE A 132 6.17 -14.74 -0.44
C PHE A 132 5.30 -14.46 0.80
N GLN A 133 5.36 -13.25 1.36
CA GLN A 133 4.45 -12.88 2.45
C GLN A 133 2.99 -12.80 1.96
N ILE A 134 2.73 -12.28 0.77
CA ILE A 134 1.40 -12.27 0.17
C ILE A 134 0.95 -13.70 -0.12
N TYR A 135 1.84 -14.54 -0.66
CA TYR A 135 1.58 -15.95 -0.93
C TYR A 135 1.13 -16.69 0.34
N ASP A 136 1.86 -16.52 1.45
CA ASP A 136 1.55 -17.17 2.73
C ASP A 136 0.25 -16.63 3.33
N LEU A 137 0.04 -15.32 3.30
CA LEU A 137 -1.17 -14.70 3.85
C LEU A 137 -2.43 -15.00 3.03
N ALA A 138 -2.27 -15.33 1.75
CA ALA A 138 -3.35 -15.75 0.86
C ALA A 138 -4.00 -17.09 1.31
N GLU A 139 -3.32 -17.89 2.14
CA GLU A 139 -3.90 -19.10 2.76
C GLU A 139 -5.18 -18.82 3.56
N ASN A 140 -5.36 -17.59 4.02
CA ASN A 140 -6.56 -17.16 4.76
C ASN A 140 -7.69 -16.62 3.86
N GLN A 141 -7.51 -16.66 2.54
CA GLN A 141 -8.53 -16.23 1.56
C GLN A 141 -9.40 -17.41 1.10
N SER A 142 -10.41 -17.12 0.28
CA SER A 142 -11.16 -18.18 -0.40
C SER A 142 -10.23 -18.99 -1.33
N LEU A 143 -10.57 -20.25 -1.59
CA LEU A 143 -9.75 -21.16 -2.40
C LEU A 143 -9.44 -20.58 -3.79
N ASP A 144 -10.44 -20.01 -4.46
CA ASP A 144 -10.27 -19.36 -5.77
C ASP A 144 -9.28 -18.18 -5.70
N GLN A 145 -9.46 -17.27 -4.73
CA GLN A 145 -8.57 -16.11 -4.57
C GLN A 145 -7.15 -16.53 -4.21
N LYS A 146 -7.00 -17.54 -3.36
CA LYS A 146 -5.72 -18.12 -2.98
C LYS A 146 -5.00 -18.66 -4.22
N ASP A 147 -5.64 -19.56 -4.95
CA ASP A 147 -5.03 -20.25 -6.10
C ASP A 147 -4.62 -19.26 -7.19
N ARG A 148 -5.46 -18.26 -7.45
CA ARG A 148 -5.17 -17.18 -8.40
C ARG A 148 -3.90 -16.39 -8.07
N ILE A 149 -3.86 -15.79 -6.88
CA ILE A 149 -2.74 -14.91 -6.50
C ILE A 149 -1.44 -15.69 -6.32
N GLN A 150 -1.51 -16.90 -5.75
CA GLN A 150 -0.35 -17.77 -5.58
C GLN A 150 0.23 -18.18 -6.94
N ARG A 151 -0.62 -18.53 -7.91
CA ARG A 151 -0.18 -18.88 -9.27
C ARG A 151 0.52 -17.71 -9.95
N VAL A 152 -0.05 -16.51 -9.91
CA VAL A 152 0.58 -15.32 -10.52
C VAL A 152 1.94 -15.03 -9.89
N ILE A 153 2.07 -15.16 -8.57
CA ILE A 153 3.35 -14.99 -7.89
C ILE A 153 4.38 -16.02 -8.37
N LEU A 154 3.99 -17.29 -8.52
CA LEU A 154 4.88 -18.34 -9.03
C LEU A 154 5.31 -18.08 -10.48
N ASP A 155 4.37 -17.67 -11.33
CA ASP A 155 4.64 -17.33 -12.73
C ASP A 155 5.63 -16.15 -12.84
N LEU A 156 5.44 -15.10 -12.03
CA LEU A 156 6.37 -13.97 -11.92
C LEU A 156 7.76 -14.40 -11.43
N CYS A 157 7.82 -15.33 -10.47
CA CYS A 157 9.09 -15.88 -9.99
C CYS A 157 9.81 -16.63 -11.11
N SER A 158 9.11 -17.51 -11.83
CA SER A 158 9.66 -18.24 -12.96
C SER A 158 10.17 -17.31 -14.06
N GLU A 159 9.39 -16.29 -14.43
CA GLU A 159 9.80 -15.31 -15.43
C GLU A 159 11.07 -14.56 -15.04
N HIS A 160 11.14 -14.07 -13.80
CA HIS A 160 12.31 -13.35 -13.30
C HIS A 160 13.56 -14.25 -13.20
N LEU A 161 13.41 -15.50 -12.76
CA LEU A 161 14.53 -16.45 -12.71
C LEU A 161 15.07 -16.79 -14.10
N MET A 162 14.20 -16.95 -15.11
CA MET A 162 14.65 -17.18 -16.48
C MET A 162 15.44 -15.98 -17.03
N LYS A 163 15.01 -14.75 -16.71
CA LYS A 163 15.74 -13.52 -17.05
C LYS A 163 17.10 -13.47 -16.35
N ASP A 164 17.15 -13.81 -15.06
CA ASP A 164 18.38 -13.85 -14.27
C ASP A 164 19.37 -14.89 -14.83
N GLN A 165 18.88 -16.08 -15.18
CA GLN A 165 19.68 -17.13 -15.81
C GLN A 165 20.27 -16.66 -17.13
N THR A 166 19.44 -16.05 -17.99
CA THR A 166 19.89 -15.50 -19.28
C THR A 166 20.96 -14.41 -19.09
N ALA A 167 20.81 -13.56 -18.07
CA ALA A 167 21.80 -12.54 -17.73
C ALA A 167 23.13 -13.16 -17.26
N LEU A 168 23.08 -14.22 -16.46
CA LEU A 168 24.28 -14.95 -16.02
C LEU A 168 24.99 -15.64 -17.20
N ASP A 169 24.24 -16.26 -18.11
CA ASP A 169 24.80 -16.96 -19.27
C ASP A 169 25.48 -16.00 -20.25
N THR A 170 24.99 -14.76 -20.35
CA THR A 170 25.51 -13.75 -21.29
C THR A 170 26.62 -12.88 -20.71
N GLU A 171 26.56 -12.51 -19.44
CA GLU A 171 27.47 -11.53 -18.82
C GLU A 171 28.37 -12.14 -17.72
N GLY A 172 28.14 -13.40 -17.35
CA GLY A 172 28.91 -14.13 -16.34
C GLY A 172 28.58 -13.73 -14.89
N SER A 173 29.36 -14.28 -13.96
CA SER A 173 29.22 -14.00 -12.52
C SER A 173 29.59 -12.54 -12.22
N GLY A 174 28.58 -11.75 -11.86
CA GLY A 174 28.74 -10.32 -11.54
C GLY A 174 27.87 -9.38 -12.39
N SER A 175 27.02 -9.90 -13.28
CA SER A 175 26.03 -9.09 -13.99
C SER A 175 25.15 -8.31 -13.02
N LYS A 176 25.07 -6.99 -13.22
CA LYS A 176 24.17 -6.10 -12.47
C LYS A 176 22.69 -6.30 -12.84
N LYS A 177 22.41 -7.08 -13.88
CA LYS A 177 21.05 -7.38 -14.35
C LYS A 177 20.38 -8.51 -13.57
N VAL A 178 21.16 -9.32 -12.85
CA VAL A 178 20.64 -10.40 -12.02
C VAL A 178 19.90 -9.80 -10.83
N SER A 179 18.65 -10.20 -10.69
CA SER A 179 17.77 -9.76 -9.62
C SER A 179 18.14 -10.36 -8.27
N LEU A 180 17.56 -9.81 -7.20
CA LEU A 180 17.69 -10.35 -5.85
C LEU A 180 16.66 -11.42 -5.52
N LEU A 181 15.86 -11.89 -6.49
CA LEU A 181 14.78 -12.86 -6.24
C LEU A 181 15.31 -14.15 -5.62
N ALA A 182 16.38 -14.73 -6.19
CA ALA A 182 16.95 -16.00 -5.73
C ALA A 182 17.36 -16.00 -4.24
N LYS A 183 17.64 -14.82 -3.66
CA LYS A 183 17.93 -14.67 -2.22
C LYS A 183 16.74 -15.03 -1.33
N TRP A 184 15.52 -14.84 -1.83
CA TRP A 184 14.28 -14.93 -1.06
C TRP A 184 13.49 -16.20 -1.33
N ILE A 185 13.83 -16.95 -2.37
CA ILE A 185 13.19 -18.22 -2.69
C ILE A 185 13.41 -19.21 -1.53
N PRO A 186 12.37 -19.96 -1.11
CA PRO A 186 12.49 -21.01 -0.12
C PRO A 186 13.58 -22.03 -0.50
N ARG A 187 14.45 -22.35 0.46
CA ARG A 187 15.52 -23.34 0.25
C ARG A 187 15.04 -24.72 0.71
N GLU A 188 15.35 -25.76 -0.06
CA GLU A 188 15.01 -27.16 0.29
C GLU A 188 15.52 -27.57 1.68
N SER A 189 16.61 -26.97 2.16
CA SER A 189 17.20 -27.26 3.47
C SER A 189 16.57 -26.48 4.65
N SER A 190 15.49 -25.74 4.44
CA SER A 190 14.83 -24.92 5.46
C SER A 190 13.37 -25.33 5.73
N GLN A 191 12.99 -26.54 5.34
CA GLN A 191 11.74 -27.20 5.75
C GLN A 191 11.98 -28.19 6.88
#